data_AF-A0A4V1S8B2-F1
#
_entry.id   AF-A0A4V1S8B2-F1
#
_cell.length_a   1.000
_cell.length_b   1.000
_cell.length_c   1.000
_cell.angle_alpha   90.00
_cell.angle_beta   90.00
_cell.angle_gamma   90.00
#
_symmetry.space_group_name_H-M   'P 1'
#
loop_
_entity.id
_entity.type
_entity.pdbx_description
1 polymer ?
#
loop_
_entity_poly.entity_id
_entity_poly.type
_entity_poly.pdbx_seq_one_letter_code
_entity_poly.pdbx_strand_id
1 'polypeptide(L)'
;MPSPPSELTVIAGCGYLGQVIARQLRTEGRAVLGLTHSEASAAALGAEGIDAQACDLTDPEACQAVAGTAARQAARAAGALRLI
;
A
#
# COMPACT_ATOMS: atom_id res chain seq x y z
N MET A 1 -0.16 -13.24 15.41
CA MET A 1 0.12 -14.24 14.37
C MET A 1 0.97 -13.57 13.31
N PRO A 2 2.16 -14.10 12.95
CA PRO A 2 2.85 -13.61 11.76
C PRO A 2 1.97 -13.88 10.53
N SER A 3 1.65 -12.82 9.80
CA SER A 3 0.91 -12.86 8.53
C SER A 3 1.78 -13.53 7.45
N PRO A 4 1.23 -14.35 6.55
CA PRO A 4 2.01 -15.01 5.51
C PRO A 4 2.72 -13.97 4.61
N PRO A 5 3.90 -14.29 4.08
CA PRO A 5 4.79 -13.35 3.36
C PRO A 5 4.23 -12.76 2.05
N SER A 6 2.96 -13.01 1.72
CA SER A 6 2.29 -12.56 0.50
C SER A 6 1.10 -11.60 0.72
N GLU A 7 0.89 -11.11 1.95
CA GLU A 7 -0.25 -10.24 2.27
C GLU A 7 0.10 -8.75 2.12
N LEU A 8 -0.57 -8.07 1.19
CA LEU A 8 -0.45 -6.63 1.00
C LEU A 8 -1.29 -5.90 2.05
N THR A 9 -0.67 -5.01 2.82
CA THR A 9 -1.38 -4.13 3.76
C THR A 9 -1.68 -2.79 3.12
N VAL A 10 -2.95 -2.39 3.08
CA VAL A 10 -3.36 -1.07 2.59
C VAL A 10 -3.56 -0.12 3.77
N ILE A 11 -2.95 1.07 3.73
CA ILE A 11 -3.10 2.11 4.75
C ILE A 11 -3.95 3.24 4.18
N ALA A 12 -5.22 3.30 4.56
CA ALA A 12 -6.10 4.40 4.24
C ALA A 12 -5.73 5.63 5.08
N GLY A 13 -5.07 6.62 4.46
CA GLY A 13 -4.53 7.80 5.15
C GLY A 13 -3.06 7.66 5.55
N CYS A 14 -2.15 7.65 4.57
CA CYS A 14 -0.71 7.55 4.74
C CYS A 14 -0.04 8.91 4.99
N GLY A 15 -0.59 9.67 5.93
CA GLY A 15 0.01 10.92 6.42
C GLY A 15 0.94 10.67 7.61
N TYR A 16 0.90 11.54 8.61
CA TYR A 16 1.76 11.48 9.80
C TYR A 16 1.86 10.09 10.45
N LEU A 17 0.72 9.53 10.91
CA LEU A 17 0.72 8.20 11.54
C LEU A 17 0.90 7.07 10.54
N GLY A 18 0.28 7.18 9.37
CA GLY A 18 0.35 6.15 8.35
C GLY A 18 1.76 5.92 7.81
N GLN A 19 2.59 6.97 7.74
CA GLN A 19 4.01 6.85 7.40
C GLN A 19 4.80 6.06 8.43
N VAL A 20 4.57 6.30 9.73
CA VAL A 20 5.24 5.56 10.80
C VAL A 20 4.90 4.08 10.71
N ILE A 21 3.61 3.76 10.53
CA ILE A 21 3.13 2.39 10.37
C ILE A 21 3.72 1.76 9.11
N ALA A 22 3.68 2.45 7.96
CA ALA A 22 4.23 1.95 6.70
C ALA A 22 5.73 1.60 6.83
N ARG A 23 6.52 2.46 7.47
CA ARG A 23 7.96 2.25 7.68
C ARG A 23 8.22 1.03 8.57
N GLN A 24 7.46 0.86 9.65
CA GLN A 24 7.58 -0.30 10.53
C GLN A 24 7.26 -1.60 9.77
N LEU A 25 6.12 -1.65 9.09
CA LEU A 25 5.69 -2.80 8.30
C LEU A 25 6.71 -3.17 7.21
N ARG A 26 7.26 -2.17 6.52
CA ARG A 26 8.32 -2.39 5.52
C ARG A 26 9.62 -2.91 6.14
N THR A 27 9.98 -2.43 7.32
CA THR A 27 11.17 -2.92 8.06
C THR A 27 10.99 -4.39 8.47
N GLU A 28 9.76 -4.82 8.71
CA GLU A 28 9.39 -6.23 8.92
C GLU A 28 9.34 -7.06 7.62
N GLY A 29 9.64 -6.46 6.46
CA GLY A 29 9.59 -7.12 5.16
C GLY A 29 8.17 -7.28 4.59
N ARG A 30 7.18 -6.57 5.14
CA ARG A 30 5.79 -6.65 4.68
C ARG A 30 5.54 -5.69 3.52
N ALA A 31 4.73 -6.13 2.57
CA ALA A 31 4.26 -5.30 1.46
C ALA A 31 3.19 -4.31 1.96
N VAL A 32 3.32 -3.04 1.58
CA VAL A 32 2.41 -1.96 1.99
C VAL A 32 2.06 -1.09 0.79
N LEU A 33 0.80 -0.66 0.72
CA LEU A 33 0.32 0.41 -0.16
C LEU A 33 -0.30 1.52 0.70
N GLY A 34 0.25 2.73 0.64
CA GLY A 34 -0.31 3.91 1.30
C GLY A 34 -1.31 4.66 0.42
N LEU A 35 -2.43 5.11 0.98
CA LEU A 35 -3.37 6.00 0.29
C LEU A 35 -3.29 7.41 0.86
N THR A 36 -3.21 8.41 0.01
CA THR A 36 -3.17 9.82 0.40
C THR A 36 -4.09 10.66 -0.48
N HIS A 37 -4.39 11.88 -0.06
CA HIS A 37 -5.34 12.77 -0.73
C HIS A 37 -4.83 13.41 -2.04
N SER A 38 -3.54 13.28 -2.39
CA SER A 38 -2.98 13.94 -3.59
C SER A 38 -1.82 13.18 -4.21
N GLU A 39 -1.64 13.36 -5.52
CA GLU A 39 -0.52 12.78 -6.27
C GLU A 39 0.83 13.29 -5.79
N ALA A 40 0.91 14.57 -5.39
CA ALA A 40 2.12 15.15 -4.83
C ALA A 40 2.56 14.44 -3.54
N SER A 41 1.61 14.16 -2.64
CA SER A 41 1.90 13.39 -1.42
C SER A 41 2.27 11.93 -1.74
N ALA A 42 1.64 11.32 -2.75
CA ALA A 42 1.96 9.95 -3.17
C ALA A 42 3.40 9.87 -3.73
N ALA A 43 3.79 10.83 -4.56
CA ALA A 43 5.16 10.93 -5.08
C ALA A 43 6.20 11.14 -3.97
N ALA A 44 5.89 11.99 -2.98
CA ALA A 44 6.78 12.21 -1.83
C ALA A 44 7.00 10.91 -1.01
N LEU A 45 5.93 10.15 -0.76
CA LEU A 45 6.01 8.83 -0.12
C LEU A 45 6.84 7.84 -0.95
N GLY A 46 6.64 7.85 -2.27
CA GLY A 46 7.42 7.02 -3.20
C GLY A 46 8.92 7.32 -3.16
N ALA A 47 9.31 8.58 -3.00
CA ALA A 47 10.72 8.97 -2.82
C ALA A 47 11.33 8.43 -1.52
N GLU A 48 10.51 8.14 -0.50
CA GLU A 48 10.90 7.47 0.74
C GLU A 48 10.80 5.92 0.65
N GLY A 49 10.48 5.41 -0.54
CA GLY A 49 10.30 4.00 -0.86
C GLY A 49 8.96 3.41 -0.40
N ILE A 50 8.01 4.22 0.04
CA ILE A 50 6.66 3.76 0.38
C ILE A 50 5.80 3.84 -0.88
N ASP A 51 5.38 2.69 -1.42
CA ASP A 51 4.40 2.67 -2.50
C ASP A 51 3.11 3.36 -2.05
N ALA A 52 2.68 4.37 -2.79
CA ALA A 52 1.50 5.15 -2.45
C ALA A 52 0.70 5.59 -3.68
N GLN A 53 -0.59 5.81 -3.48
CA GLN A 53 -1.52 6.30 -4.51
C GLN A 53 -2.39 7.42 -3.95
N ALA A 54 -2.74 8.37 -4.83
CA ALA A 54 -3.78 9.35 -4.54
C ALA A 54 -5.15 8.67 -4.56
N CYS A 55 -5.96 8.92 -3.53
CA CYS A 55 -7.32 8.43 -3.43
C CYS A 55 -8.12 9.40 -2.56
N ASP A 56 -9.25 9.88 -3.08
CA ASP A 56 -10.28 10.45 -2.23
C ASP A 56 -11.01 9.30 -1.52
N LEU A 57 -10.82 9.18 -0.22
CA LEU A 57 -11.43 8.12 0.59
C LEU A 57 -12.94 8.35 0.82
N THR A 58 -13.45 9.52 0.46
CA THR A 58 -14.88 9.84 0.54
C THR A 58 -15.63 9.52 -0.75
N ASP A 59 -14.90 9.26 -1.84
CA ASP A 59 -15.45 8.80 -3.11
C ASP A 59 -15.42 7.26 -3.20
N PRO A 60 -16.58 6.59 -3.18
CA PRO A 60 -16.66 5.14 -3.28
C PRO A 60 -16.08 4.58 -4.60
N GLU A 61 -16.20 5.32 -5.71
CA GLU A 61 -15.70 4.85 -7.02
C GLU A 61 -14.17 4.89 -7.03
N ALA A 62 -13.57 5.97 -6.52
CA ALA A 62 -12.13 6.07 -6.32
C ALA A 62 -11.60 4.93 -5.43
N CYS A 63 -12.29 4.65 -4.31
CA CYS A 63 -11.93 3.56 -3.41
C CYS A 63 -11.97 2.19 -4.11
N GLN A 64 -12.98 1.93 -4.93
CA GLN A 64 -13.12 0.68 -5.69
C GLN A 64 -12.00 0.52 -6.73
N ALA A 65 -11.65 1.59 -7.45
CA ALA A 65 -10.57 1.58 -8.42
C ALA A 65 -9.21 1.23 -7.78
N VAL A 66 -8.93 1.82 -6.62
CA VAL A 66 -7.73 1.54 -5.83
C VAL A 66 -7.73 0.11 -5.29
N ALA A 67 -8.85 -0.37 -4.74
CA ALA A 67 -8.97 -1.74 -4.25
C ALA A 67 -8.67 -2.77 -5.36
N GLY A 68 -9.15 -2.54 -6.59
CA GLY A 68 -8.83 -3.38 -7.74
C GLY A 68 -7.33 -3.38 -8.07
N THR A 69 -6.65 -2.24 -7.91
CA THR A 69 -5.20 -2.12 -8.11
C THR A 69 -4.41 -2.83 -7.02
N ALA A 70 -4.77 -2.62 -5.76
CA ALA A 70 -4.17 -3.29 -4.61
C ALA A 70 -4.32 -4.82 -4.71
N ALA A 71 -5.49 -5.31 -5.12
CA ALA A 71 -5.72 -6.75 -5.33
C ALA A 71 -4.76 -7.34 -6.39
N ARG A 72 -4.51 -6.61 -7.48
CA ARG A 72 -3.54 -7.03 -8.51
C ARG A 72 -2.10 -7.04 -7.98
N GLN A 73 -1.72 -6.06 -7.17
CA GLN A 73 -0.39 -6.02 -6.54
C GLN A 73 -0.20 -7.19 -5.57
N ALA A 74 -1.18 -7.45 -4.72
CA ALA A 74 -1.18 -8.59 -3.80
C ALA A 74 -1.05 -9.93 -4.55
N ALA A 75 -1.85 -10.12 -5.61
CA ALA A 75 -1.80 -11.33 -6.43
C ALA A 75 -0.43 -11.53 -7.11
N ARG A 76 0.21 -10.46 -7.58
CA ARG A 76 1.57 -10.52 -8.15
C ARG A 76 2.61 -10.91 -7.11
N ALA A 77 2.55 -10.33 -5.91
CA ALA A 77 3.45 -10.67 -4.82
C ALA A 77 3.30 -12.15 -4.40
N ALA A 78 2.06 -12.66 -4.34
CA ALA A 78 1.78 -14.06 -4.05
C ALA A 78 2.22 -15.03 -5.16
N GLY A 79 2.10 -14.60 -6.43
CA GLY A 79 2.53 -15.40 -7.59
C GLY A 79 4.04 -15.47 -7.76
N ALA A 80 4.77 -14.39 -7.45
CA ALA A 80 6.24 -14.37 -7.48
C ALA A 80 6.87 -15.34 -6.45
N LEU A 81 6.17 -15.59 -5.33
CA LEU A 81 6.61 -16.54 -4.30
C LEU A 81 6.47 -18.02 -4.72
N ARG A 82 5.74 -18.34 -5.81
CA ARG A 82 5.49 -19.72 -6.27
C ARG A 82 6.43 -20.23 -7.37
N LEU A 83 7.39 -19.42 -7.83
CA LEU A 83 8.28 -19.74 -8.97
C LEU A 83 9.72 -20.11 -8.56
N ILE A 84 9.96 -20.37 -7.28
CA ILE A 84 11.22 -20.81 -6.68
C ILE A 84 10.97 -22.02 -5.79
#